data_AF-A0A7S9DW24-F1
#
_entry.id   AF-A0A7S9DW24-F1
#
_cell.length_a   1.000
_cell.length_b   1.000
_cell.length_c   1.000
_cell.angle_alpha   90.00
_cell.angle_beta   90.00
_cell.angle_gamma   90.00
#
_symmetry.space_group_name_H-M   'P 1'
#
loop_
_entity.id
_entity.type
_entity.pdbx_description
1 polymer ?
#
loop_
_entity_poly.entity_id
_entity_poly.type
_entity_poly.pdbx_seq_one_letter_code
_entity_poly.pdbx_strand_id
1 'polypeptide(L)'
;MSNVSANDLLTLCNKLKQEGQQPTVALLRSRAPGKVGVAQAINIIRQFKHRHPAPTAATNQTSATTTATLEQRVTELEAAVAVLEKRLAALTPEGGAQAVE
;
A
#
# COMPACT_ATOMS: atom_id res chain seq x y z
N MET A 1 -25.71 12.31 2.73
CA MET A 1 -24.79 11.66 3.69
C MET A 1 -23.80 10.81 2.92
N SER A 2 -22.51 11.14 2.95
CA SER A 2 -21.49 10.37 2.24
C SER A 2 -21.07 9.15 3.07
N ASN A 3 -21.31 7.94 2.55
CA ASN A 3 -20.75 6.73 3.11
C ASN A 3 -19.26 6.64 2.76
N VAL A 4 -18.46 6.12 3.68
CA VAL A 4 -17.02 5.94 3.47
C VAL A 4 -16.80 4.62 2.76
N SER A 5 -16.08 4.65 1.65
CA SER A 5 -15.76 3.47 0.84
C SER A 5 -14.73 2.57 1.52
N ALA A 6 -14.75 1.27 1.21
CA ALA A 6 -13.81 0.29 1.75
C ALA A 6 -12.33 0.64 1.48
N ASN A 7 -12.03 1.17 0.30
CA ASN A 7 -10.67 1.59 -0.07
C ASN A 7 -10.17 2.79 0.75
N ASP A 8 -11.04 3.76 1.06
CA ASP A 8 -10.70 4.89 1.93
C ASP A 8 -10.36 4.42 3.35
N LEU A 9 -11.12 3.47 3.89
CA LEU A 9 -10.85 2.89 5.20
C LEU A 9 -9.53 2.12 5.24
N LEU A 10 -9.21 1.38 4.17
CA LEU A 10 -7.94 0.67 4.07
C LEU A 10 -6.75 1.64 3.96
N THR A 11 -6.93 2.73 3.22
CA THR A 11 -5.93 3.81 3.10
C THR A 11 -5.70 4.49 4.45
N LEU A 12 -6.78 4.71 5.21
CA LEU A 12 -6.70 5.24 6.57
C LEU A 12 -5.97 4.27 7.51
N CYS A 13 -6.24 2.96 7.45
CA CYS A 13 -5.50 1.96 8.23
C CYS A 13 -3.99 1.99 7.93
N ASN A 14 -3.61 2.17 6.66
CA ASN A 14 -2.21 2.29 6.27
C ASN A 14 -1.56 3.56 6.84
N LYS A 15 -2.24 4.71 6.78
CA LYS A 15 -1.76 5.97 7.38
C LYS A 15 -1.56 5.82 8.89
N LEU A 16 -2.53 5.26 9.60
CA LEU A 16 -2.43 5.02 11.04
C LEU A 16 -1.22 4.15 11.40
N LYS A 17 -0.93 3.12 10.60
CA LYS A 17 0.26 2.28 10.79
C LYS A 17 1.56 3.04 10.52
N GLN A 18 1.61 3.93 9.52
CA GLN A 18 2.77 4.79 9.27
C GLN A 18 3.01 5.77 10.44
N GLU A 19 1.95 6.23 11.09
CA GLU A 19 2.01 7.03 12.32
C GLU A 19 2.37 6.21 13.57
N GLY A 20 2.63 4.90 13.43
CA GLY A 20 2.93 3.98 14.53
C GLY A 20 1.72 3.58 15.38
N GLN A 21 0.51 3.97 14.98
CA GLN A 21 -0.72 3.65 15.70
C GLN A 21 -1.38 2.39 15.12
N GLN A 22 -1.85 1.52 16.00
CA GLN A 22 -2.59 0.35 15.58
C GLN A 22 -4.01 0.76 15.15
N PRO A 23 -4.47 0.44 13.93
CA PRO A 23 -5.81 0.79 13.49
C PRO A 23 -6.86 0.02 14.29
N THR A 24 -7.65 0.75 15.07
CA THR A 24 -8.80 0.23 15.82
C THR A 24 -10.11 0.79 15.27
N VAL A 25 -11.23 0.13 15.59
CA VAL A 25 -12.56 0.56 15.14
C VAL A 25 -12.89 1.98 15.62
N ALA A 26 -12.51 2.33 16.85
CA ALA A 26 -12.69 3.65 17.42
C ALA A 26 -11.87 4.72 16.67
N LEU A 27 -10.62 4.39 16.34
CA LEU A 27 -9.70 5.29 15.63
C LEU A 27 -10.15 5.53 14.18
N LEU A 28 -10.59 4.47 13.49
CA LEU A 28 -11.18 4.56 12.15
C LEU A 28 -12.40 5.47 12.14
N ARG A 29 -13.29 5.32 13.13
CA ARG A 29 -14.48 6.18 13.25
C ARG A 29 -14.17 7.63 13.60
N SER A 30 -13.14 7.86 14.40
CA SER A 30 -12.70 9.20 14.81
C SER A 30 -12.06 9.98 13.66
N ARG A 31 -11.28 9.28 12.82
CA ARG A 31 -10.50 9.88 11.72
C ARG A 31 -11.16 9.82 10.36
N ALA A 32 -12.20 9.02 10.18
CA ALA A 32 -12.93 8.97 8.92
C ALA A 32 -13.82 10.21 8.75
N PRO A 33 -13.92 10.77 7.52
CA PRO A 33 -14.74 11.95 7.22
C PRO A 33 -16.26 11.67 7.21
N GLY A 34 -16.68 10.44 7.51
CA GLY A 34 -18.08 10.02 7.44
C GLY A 34 -18.41 8.89 8.41
N LYS A 35 -19.69 8.51 8.46
CA LYS A 35 -20.17 7.46 9.36
C LYS A 35 -19.62 6.10 8.93
N VAL A 36 -18.74 5.52 9.73
CA VAL A 36 -18.24 4.16 9.51
C VAL A 36 -19.09 3.17 10.31
N GLY A 37 -19.73 2.25 9.60
CA GLY A 37 -20.44 1.12 10.23
C GLY A 37 -19.45 0.19 10.94
N VAL A 38 -19.78 -0.24 12.16
CA VAL A 38 -18.91 -1.09 12.99
C VAL A 38 -18.53 -2.38 12.27
N ALA A 39 -19.48 -3.02 11.60
CA ALA A 39 -19.24 -4.23 10.81
C ALA A 39 -18.25 -3.99 9.66
N GLN A 40 -18.36 -2.84 8.98
CA GLN A 40 -17.43 -2.47 7.91
C GLN A 40 -16.03 -2.21 8.46
N ALA A 41 -15.90 -1.45 9.55
CA ALA A 41 -14.62 -1.22 10.20
C ALA A 41 -13.93 -2.54 10.60
N ILE A 42 -14.67 -3.48 11.19
CA ILE A 42 -14.15 -4.79 11.60
C ILE A 42 -13.64 -5.58 10.39
N ASN A 43 -14.39 -5.61 9.29
CA ASN A 43 -13.98 -6.34 8.08
C ASN A 43 -12.68 -5.77 7.50
N ILE A 44 -12.60 -4.44 7.38
CA ILE A 44 -11.40 -3.76 6.88
C ILE A 44 -10.20 -3.99 7.80
N ILE A 45 -10.37 -3.87 9.12
CA ILE A 45 -9.30 -4.12 10.09
C ILE A 45 -8.84 -5.58 10.03
N ARG A 46 -9.76 -6.54 9.85
CA ARG A 46 -9.41 -7.96 9.70
C ARG A 46 -8.59 -8.21 8.44
N GLN A 47 -9.00 -7.65 7.30
CA GLN A 47 -8.24 -7.73 6.05
C GLN A 47 -6.88 -7.07 6.17
N PHE A 48 -6.82 -5.89 6.80
CA PHE A 48 -5.58 -5.19 7.07
C PHE A 48 -4.63 -6.03 7.92
N LYS A 49 -5.13 -6.67 8.99
CA LYS A 49 -4.33 -7.58 9.84
C LYS A 49 -3.85 -8.84 9.10
N HIS A 50 -4.61 -9.35 8.13
CA HIS A 50 -4.15 -10.47 7.30
C HIS A 50 -3.01 -10.06 6.37
N ARG A 51 -3.09 -8.85 5.79
CA ARG A 51 -2.04 -8.31 4.90
C ARG A 51 -0.82 -7.79 5.66
N HIS A 52 -1.02 -7.40 6.91
CA HIS A 52 0.01 -6.93 7.82
C HIS A 52 -0.06 -7.74 9.11
N PRO A 53 0.40 -9.01 9.09
CA PRO A 53 0.54 -9.78 10.31
C PRO A 53 1.34 -8.93 11.31
N ALA A 54 0.80 -8.78 12.51
CA ALA A 54 1.46 -8.00 13.55
C ALA A 54 2.88 -8.58 13.71
N PRO A 55 3.94 -7.75 13.64
CA PRO A 55 5.24 -8.23 14.03
C PRO A 55 5.10 -8.67 15.49
N THR A 56 5.27 -9.97 15.73
CA THR A 56 5.42 -10.54 17.07
C THR A 56 6.40 -9.65 17.81
N ALA A 57 5.96 -9.08 18.94
CA ALA A 57 6.66 -8.08 19.72
C ALA A 57 8.20 -8.22 19.66
N ALA A 58 8.82 -7.48 18.74
CA ALA A 58 10.25 -7.29 18.67
C ALA A 58 10.46 -5.78 18.76
N THR A 59 10.66 -5.35 20.01
CA THR A 59 11.62 -4.33 20.40
C THR A 59 11.86 -3.21 19.40
N ASN A 60 11.25 -2.06 19.68
CA ASN A 60 11.90 -0.76 19.90
C ASN A 60 13.31 -0.51 19.29
N GLN A 61 13.54 -0.84 18.02
CA GLN A 61 14.69 -0.43 17.23
C GLN A 61 14.19 -0.41 15.79
N THR A 62 14.09 0.73 15.13
CA THR A 62 14.90 1.02 13.93
C THR A 62 14.31 2.25 13.26
N SER A 63 14.95 3.41 13.42
CA SER A 63 14.71 4.57 12.54
C SER A 63 15.93 4.90 11.68
N ALA A 64 16.98 4.08 11.74
CA ALA A 64 18.24 4.28 11.00
C ALA A 64 18.54 3.21 9.95
N THR A 65 17.96 2.00 10.04
CA THR A 65 18.19 0.92 9.05
C THR A 65 17.18 0.96 7.90
N THR A 66 16.15 1.81 7.97
CA THR A 66 15.09 1.91 6.95
C THR A 66 15.57 2.56 5.67
N THR A 67 16.44 3.58 5.71
CA THR A 67 16.86 4.29 4.47
C THR A 67 17.71 3.41 3.57
N ALA A 68 18.74 2.78 4.13
CA ALA A 68 19.62 1.87 3.39
C ALA A 68 18.86 0.65 2.83
N THR A 69 17.88 0.11 3.57
CA THR A 69 17.03 -0.98 3.05
C THR A 69 15.99 -0.52 2.04
N LEU A 70 15.54 0.73 2.09
CA LEU A 70 14.66 1.30 1.06
C LEU A 70 15.43 1.55 -0.23
N GLU A 71 16.62 2.14 -0.16
CA GLU A 71 17.48 2.40 -1.33
C GLU A 71 17.86 1.10 -2.05
N GLN A 72 18.20 0.06 -1.28
CA GLN A 72 18.50 -1.26 -1.85
C GLN A 72 17.28 -1.87 -2.54
N ARG A 73 16.10 -1.77 -1.92
CA ARG A 73 14.85 -2.24 -2.53
C ARG A 73 14.49 -1.47 -3.80
N VAL A 74 14.65 -0.15 -3.81
CA VAL A 74 14.41 0.67 -5.01
C VAL A 74 15.32 0.22 -6.14
N THR A 75 16.61 0.03 -5.86
CA THR A 75 17.59 -0.48 -6.84
C THR A 75 17.18 -1.85 -7.42
N GLU A 76 16.74 -2.78 -6.56
CA GLU A 76 16.27 -4.10 -6.99
C GLU A 76 15.00 -4.01 -7.85
N LEU A 77 14.07 -3.13 -7.50
CA LEU A 77 12.85 -2.89 -8.28
C LEU A 77 13.15 -2.25 -9.64
N GLU A 78 14.03 -1.25 -9.69
CA GLU A 78 14.43 -0.58 -10.94
C GLU A 78 15.10 -1.57 -11.90
N ALA A 79 15.99 -2.43 -11.40
CA ALA A 79 16.61 -3.49 -12.19
C ALA A 79 15.57 -4.48 -12.73
N ALA A 80 14.60 -4.87 -11.91
CA ALA A 80 13.52 -5.75 -12.34
C ALA A 80 12.64 -5.11 -13.43
N VAL A 81 12.31 -3.82 -13.29
CA VAL A 81 11.55 -3.07 -14.30
C VAL A 81 12.31 -3.00 -15.62
N ALA A 82 13.60 -2.66 -15.61
CA ALA A 82 14.41 -2.60 -16.83
C ALA A 82 14.45 -3.96 -17.57
N VAL A 83 14.52 -5.07 -16.84
CA VAL A 83 14.45 -6.42 -17.43
C VAL A 83 13.07 -6.70 -18.01
N LEU A 84 12.00 -6.30 -17.32
CA LEU A 84 10.63 -6.46 -17.80
C LEU A 84 10.38 -5.61 -19.05
N GLU A 85 10.79 -4.35 -19.08
CA GLU A 85 10.68 -3.47 -20.24
C GLU A 85 11.44 -4.03 -21.45
N LYS A 86 12.67 -4.53 -21.24
CA LYS A 86 13.43 -5.18 -22.31
C LYS A 86 12.73 -6.42 -22.86
N ARG A 87 12.09 -7.21 -21.99
CA ARG A 87 11.29 -8.37 -22.41
C ARG A 87 10.04 -7.95 -23.16
N LEU A 88 9.36 -6.88 -22.73
CA LEU A 88 8.20 -6.33 -23.43
C LEU A 88 8.58 -5.78 -24.79
N ALA A 89 9.66 -5.00 -24.90
CA ALA A 89 10.16 -4.51 -26.19
C ALA A 89 10.54 -5.65 -27.16
N ALA A 90 11.03 -6.77 -26.65
CA ALA A 90 11.31 -7.95 -27.47
C ALA A 90 10.04 -8.69 -27.94
N LEU A 91 8.92 -8.56 -27.22
CA LEU A 91 7.63 -9.19 -27.54
C LEU A 91 6.68 -8.27 -28.32
N THR A 92 6.94 -6.96 -28.30
CA THR A 92 6.21 -5.95 -29.07
C THR A 92 7.23 -5.16 -29.89
N PRO A 93 7.62 -5.63 -31.10
CA PRO A 93 8.18 -4.71 -32.07
C PRO A 93 7.09 -3.67 -32.38
N GLU A 94 7.45 -2.40 -32.43
CA GLU A 94 6.53 -1.32 -32.74
C GLU A 94 5.65 -1.65 -33.95
N GLY A 95 4.33 -1.57 -33.76
CA GLY A 95 3.34 -1.75 -34.81
C GLY A 95 2.17 -0.80 -34.57
N GLY A 96 2.42 0.51 -34.63
CA GLY A 96 1.39 1.51 -34.37
C GLY A 96 1.79 2.97 -34.57
N ALA A 97 2.70 3.28 -35.49
CA ALA A 97 2.81 4.63 -36.06
C ALA A 97 2.41 4.57 -37.54
N GLN A 98 1.37 5.33 -37.86
CA GLN A 98 0.67 5.47 -39.13
C GLN A 98 1.57 5.65 -40.37
N ALA A 99 1.13 5.01 -41.46
CA ALA A 99 1.29 5.51 -42.82
C ALA A 99 0.26 6.63 -43.09
N VAL A 100 0.73 7.78 -43.60
CA VAL A 100 0.12 8.86 -44.42
C VAL A 100 1.18 9.98 -44.44
N GLU A 101 1.75 10.52 -45.51
CA GLU A 101 1.56 10.57 -46.98
C GLU A 101 2.86 10.24 -47.71
#